data_AF-A0A2S8EX86-F1
#
_entry.id   AF-A0A2S8EX86-F1
#
_cell.length_a   1.000
_cell.length_b   1.000
_cell.length_c   1.000
_cell.angle_alpha   90.00
_cell.angle_beta   90.00
_cell.angle_gamma   90.00
#
_symmetry.space_group_name_H-M   'P 1'
#
loop_
_entity.id
_entity.type
_entity.pdbx_description
1 polymer ?
#
loop_
_entity_poly.entity_id
_entity_poly.type
_entity_poly.pdbx_seq_one_letter_code
_entity_poly.pdbx_strand_id
1 'polypeptide(L)' 'MSGYGVGGGGLIWFVILAALVVVPFWRLLPRYGIPNWVSLAAVIPLGAIVLLWVMAFKDDLPRGGA' A
#
# COMPACT_ATOMS: atom_id res chain seq x y z
N MET A 1 -19.32 2.86 26.90
CA MET A 1 -19.06 3.26 25.50
C MET A 1 -17.71 3.96 25.48
N SER A 2 -16.68 3.30 24.93
CA SER A 2 -15.29 3.76 25.00
C SER A 2 -15.11 5.06 24.21
N GLY A 3 -14.62 6.10 24.88
CA GLY A 3 -14.28 7.37 24.26
C GLY A 3 -13.04 7.19 23.38
N TYR A 4 -13.25 7.08 22.07
CA TYR A 4 -12.21 7.35 21.07
C TYR A 4 -11.97 8.86 21.03
N GLY A 5 -11.35 9.37 22.10
CA GLY A 5 -10.87 10.73 22.16
C GLY A 5 -9.87 10.94 21.04
N VAL A 6 -10.13 11.94 20.19
CA VAL A 6 -9.25 12.42 19.14
C VAL A 6 -8.06 13.18 19.78
N GLY A 7 -7.34 12.52 20.69
CA GLY A 7 -6.23 13.07 21.46
C GLY A 7 -5.26 11.96 21.84
N GLY A 8 -4.06 11.97 21.25
CA GLY A 8 -2.96 11.06 21.56
C GLY A 8 -3.12 9.61 21.06
N GLY A 9 -4.11 8.88 21.57
CA GLY A 9 -4.32 7.46 21.24
C GLY A 9 -4.82 7.23 19.80
N GLY A 10 -5.64 8.15 19.29
CA GLY A 10 -6.16 8.07 17.92
C GLY A 10 -5.07 8.18 16.84
N LEU A 11 -4.11 9.09 17.00
CA LEU A 11 -3.02 9.27 16.02
C LEU A 11 -2.11 8.05 15.95
N ILE A 12 -1.76 7.45 17.10
CA ILE A 12 -0.97 6.21 17.14
C ILE A 12 -1.73 5.09 16.42
N TRP A 13 -3.04 4.98 16.65
CA TRP A 13 -3.90 4.01 15.96
C TRP A 13 -3.91 4.21 14.43
N PHE A 14 -4.00 5.45 13.96
CA PHE A 14 -3.92 5.76 12.52
C PHE A 14 -2.56 5.40 11.91
N VAL A 15 -1.45 5.62 12.62
CA VAL A 15 -0.11 5.22 12.15
C VAL A 15 0.00 3.70 12.06
N ILE A 16 -0.53 2.96 13.04
CA ILE A 16 -0.56 1.49 13.01
C ILE A 16 -1.38 1.00 11.79
N LEU A 17 -2.57 1.55 11.57
CA LEU A 17 -3.40 1.19 10.42
C LEU A 17 -2.70 1.52 9.09
N ALA A 18 -2.09 2.70 8.97
CA ALA A 18 -1.33 3.08 7.78
C ALA A 18 -0.16 2.11 7.55
N ALA A 19 0.56 1.72 8.60
CA ALA A 19 1.66 0.75 8.48
C ALA A 19 1.15 -0.62 8.02
N LEU A 20 0.03 -1.12 8.58
CA LEU A 20 -0.56 -2.40 8.15
C LEU A 20 -0.94 -2.41 6.66
N VAL A 21 -1.29 -1.25 6.09
CA VAL A 21 -1.58 -1.12 4.66
C VAL A 21 -0.32 -0.88 3.82
N VAL A 22 0.61 -0.02 4.25
CA VAL A 22 1.79 0.35 3.45
C VAL A 22 2.86 -0.75 3.40
N VAL A 23 3.08 -1.45 4.53
CA VAL A 23 4.09 -2.50 4.65
C VAL A 23 3.92 -3.65 3.65
N PRO A 24 2.72 -4.22 3.40
CA PRO A 24 2.57 -5.23 2.37
C PRO A 24 2.91 -4.69 0.98
N PHE A 25 2.54 -3.45 0.65
CA PHE A 25 2.93 -2.83 -0.63
C PHE A 25 4.44 -2.62 -0.73
N TRP A 26 5.16 -2.28 0.35
CA TRP A 26 6.63 -2.25 0.34
C TRP A 26 7.27 -3.60 -0.02
N ARG A 27 6.62 -4.73 0.31
CA ARG A 27 7.12 -6.06 -0.07
C ARG A 27 6.65 -6.52 -1.45
N LEU A 28 5.51 -6.02 -1.91
CA LEU A 28 4.96 -6.35 -3.22
C LEU A 28 5.69 -5.56 -4.32
N LEU A 29 5.72 -4.23 -4.24
CA LEU A 29 6.21 -3.33 -5.30
C LEU A 29 7.60 -3.69 -5.87
N PRO A 30 8.63 -4.06 -5.08
CA PRO A 30 9.93 -4.49 -5.61
C PRO A 30 9.87 -5.68 -6.55
N ARG A 31 8.92 -6.60 -6.33
CA ARG A 31 8.75 -7.80 -7.17
C ARG A 31 8.33 -7.43 -8.59
N TYR A 32 7.66 -6.29 -8.74
CA TYR A 32 7.18 -5.73 -10.01
C TYR A 32 8.15 -4.69 -10.61
N GLY A 33 9.33 -4.49 -9.98
CA GLY A 33 10.28 -3.45 -10.37
C GLY A 33 9.79 -2.02 -10.07
N ILE A 34 8.84 -1.85 -9.16
CA ILE A 34 8.30 -0.54 -8.75
C ILE A 34 9.06 -0.07 -7.50
N PRO A 35 9.50 1.19 -7.42
CA PRO A 35 10.26 1.67 -6.27
C PRO A 35 9.42 1.76 -4.99
N ASN A 36 10.04 1.43 -3.85
CA ASN A 36 9.36 1.28 -2.56
C ASN A 36 8.64 2.52 -2.05
N TRP A 37 9.14 3.72 -2.34
CA TRP A 37 8.53 4.97 -1.85
C TRP A 37 7.11 5.18 -2.41
N VAL A 38 6.76 4.52 -3.52
CA VAL A 38 5.44 4.61 -4.15
C VAL A 38 4.35 3.92 -3.31
N SER A 39 4.70 2.99 -2.41
CA SER A 39 3.71 2.35 -1.53
C SER A 39 3.02 3.34 -0.57
N LEU A 40 3.60 4.53 -0.34
CA LEU A 40 2.97 5.57 0.46
C LEU A 40 1.64 6.04 -0.16
N ALA A 41 1.49 5.93 -1.49
CA ALA A 41 0.21 6.19 -2.13
C ALA A 41 -0.89 5.23 -1.66
N ALA A 42 -0.55 4.03 -1.18
CA ALA A 42 -1.50 3.05 -0.65
C ALA A 42 -2.11 3.47 0.70
N VAL A 43 -1.59 4.49 1.37
CA VAL A 43 -2.25 5.10 2.55
C VAL A 43 -3.64 5.63 2.16
N ILE A 44 -3.79 6.09 0.92
CA ILE A 44 -5.07 6.52 0.37
C ILE A 44 -5.72 5.31 -0.33
N PRO A 45 -6.99 4.96 -0.02
CA PRO A 45 -7.65 3.79 -0.61
C PRO A 45 -7.60 3.78 -2.15
N LEU A 46 -7.78 4.95 -2.79
CA LEU A 46 -7.67 5.08 -4.25
C LEU A 46 -6.25 4.81 -4.76
N GLY A 47 -5.22 5.27 -4.06
CA GLY A 47 -3.83 5.00 -4.44
C GLY A 47 -3.49 3.51 -4.32
N ALA A 48 -4.04 2.82 -3.32
CA ALA A 48 -3.92 1.36 -3.21
C ALA A 48 -4.56 0.64 -4.41
N ILE A 49 -5.77 1.06 -4.83
CA ILE A 49 -6.45 0.48 -6.01
C ILE A 49 -5.64 0.71 -7.29
N VAL A 50 -5.15 1.93 -7.51
CA VAL A 50 -4.31 2.25 -8.68
C VAL A 50 -3.03 1.40 -8.67
N LEU A 51 -2.37 1.27 -7.52
CA LEU A 51 -1.16 0.44 -7.40
C LEU A 51 -1.44 -1.03 -7.72
N LEU A 52 -2.56 -1.57 -7.24
CA LEU A 52 -2.97 -2.94 -7.55
C LEU A 52 -3.26 -3.12 -9.04
N TRP A 53 -3.94 -2.15 -9.66
CA TRP A 53 -4.20 -2.15 -11.10
C TRP A 53 -2.88 -2.16 -11.88
N VAL A 54 -1.96 -1.25 -11.56
CA VAL A 54 -0.63 -1.18 -12.18
C VAL A 54 0.16 -2.49 -12.01
N MET A 55 0.11 -3.12 -10.84
CA MET A 55 0.77 -4.41 -10.60
C MET A 55 0.16 -5.54 -11.44
N ALA A 56 -1.18 -5.62 -11.52
CA ALA A 56 -1.86 -6.63 -12.33
C ALA A 56 -1.44 -6.58 -13.81
N PHE A 57 -1.47 -5.38 -14.42
CA PHE A 57 -1.10 -5.24 -15.83
C PHE A 57 0.41 -5.32 -16.09
N LYS A 58 1.26 -5.10 -15.08
CA LYS A 58 2.72 -5.27 -15.22
C LYS A 58 3.14 -6.74 -15.17
N ASP A 59 2.44 -7.59 -14.41
CA ASP A 59 2.68 -9.04 -14.41
C ASP A 59 2.17 -9.71 -15.70
N ASP A 60 1.13 -9.16 -16.34
CA ASP A 60 0.56 -9.69 -17.58
C ASP A 60 1.42 -9.42 -18.84
N LEU A 61 2.53 -8.69 -18.73
CA LEU A 61 3.47 -8.55 -19.84
C LEU A 61 4.17 -9.91 -20.05
N PRO A 62 3.95 -10.59 -21.19
CA PRO A 62 4.52 -11.90 -21.44
C PRO A 62 6.03 -11.82 -21.22
N ARG A 63 6.55 -12.62 -20.29
CA ARG A 63 7.97 -12.96 -20.28
C ARG A 63 8.22 -13.64 -21.62
N GLY A 64 8.68 -12.87 -22.61
CA GLY A 64 8.82 -13.29 -24.00
C GLY A 64 9.45 -14.67 -24.08
N GLY A 65 8.62 -15.67 -24.36
CA GLY A 65 9.03 -17.01 -24.75
C GLY A 65 9.27 -16.99 -26.24
N ALA A 66 10.53 -16.76 -26.60
CA ALA A 66 11.13 -17.26 -27.82
C ALA A 66 11.20 -18.80 -27.76
#